data_AF-V5F7T0-F1
#
_entry.id   AF-V5F7T0-F1
#
_cell.length_a   1.000
_cell.length_b   1.000
_cell.length_c   1.000
_cell.angle_alpha   90.00
_cell.angle_beta   90.00
_cell.angle_gamma   90.00
#
_symmetry.space_group_name_H-M   'P 1'
#
loop_
_entity.id
_entity.type
_entity.pdbx_description
1 polymer ?
#
loop_
_entity_poly.entity_id
_entity_poly.type
_entity_poly.pdbx_seq_one_letter_code
_entity_poly.pdbx_strand_id
1 'polypeptide(L)'
;MVHRNPTGFDIKEFKAAASPNSIWAKKDPWARHEAWRYTGPFTRWNRFKGLFPGLGWATVAFAGYCTYEHFFLKDDHHHHGEEHH
;
A
#
# COMPACT_ATOMS: atom_id res chain seq x y z
N MET A 1 -15.22 37.74 26.08
CA MET A 1 -14.49 37.01 27.13
C MET A 1 -14.55 35.53 26.79
N VAL A 2 -13.43 34.82 26.75
CA VAL A 2 -13.43 33.36 26.55
C VAL A 2 -14.12 32.74 27.76
N HIS A 3 -15.29 32.14 27.56
CA HIS A 3 -16.01 31.43 28.62
C HIS A 3 -15.24 30.13 28.92
N ARG A 4 -14.38 30.16 29.94
CA ARG A 4 -13.72 28.94 30.47
C ARG A 4 -14.78 28.11 31.16
N ASN A 5 -14.96 26.88 30.70
CA ASN A 5 -15.88 25.92 31.30
C ASN A 5 -15.53 25.74 32.79
N PRO A 6 -16.48 25.98 33.73
CA PRO A 6 -16.20 25.93 35.18
C PRO A 6 -15.76 24.55 35.67
N THR A 7 -16.02 23.49 34.90
CA THR A 7 -15.58 22.12 35.26
C THR A 7 -14.14 21.81 34.85
N GLY A 8 -13.46 22.72 34.13
CA GLY A 8 -12.11 22.47 33.59
C GLY A 8 -12.05 21.45 32.45
N PHE A 9 -13.18 20.86 32.07
CA PHE A 9 -13.26 19.92 30.96
C PHE A 9 -13.25 20.67 29.62
N ASP A 10 -12.26 20.39 28.77
CA ASP A 10 -12.22 20.87 27.39
C ASP A 10 -12.31 19.68 26.41
N ILE A 11 -13.33 19.71 25.56
CA ILE A 11 -13.54 18.72 24.50
C ILE A 11 -12.38 18.68 23.50
N LYS A 12 -11.75 19.83 23.22
CA LYS A 12 -10.62 19.88 22.26
C LYS A 12 -9.41 19.14 22.82
N GLU A 13 -9.11 19.36 24.09
CA GLU A 13 -8.03 18.68 24.79
C GLU A 13 -8.33 17.17 24.92
N PHE A 14 -9.57 16.81 25.24
CA PHE A 14 -10.01 15.41 25.26
C PHE A 14 -9.83 14.73 23.90
N LYS A 15 -10.24 15.38 22.80
CA LYS A 15 -10.04 14.85 21.43
C LYS A 15 -8.56 14.71 21.08
N ALA A 16 -7.73 15.67 21.48
CA ALA A 16 -6.28 15.59 21.26
C ALA A 16 -5.66 14.43 22.04
N ALA A 17 -6.09 14.21 23.28
CA ALA A 17 -5.66 13.07 24.11
C ALA A 17 -6.17 11.73 23.56
N ALA A 18 -7.38 11.67 23.00
CA ALA A 18 -7.93 10.47 22.37
C ALA A 18 -7.32 10.18 20.99
N SER A 19 -6.49 11.08 20.43
CA SER A 19 -5.87 10.83 19.13
C SER A 19 -4.85 9.68 19.23
N PRO A 20 -4.76 8.80 18.21
CA PRO A 20 -3.84 7.64 18.23
C PRO A 20 -2.36 8.02 18.42
N ASN A 21 -1.99 9.25 18.09
CA ASN A 21 -0.62 9.76 18.17
C ASN A 21 -0.27 10.36 19.53
N SER A 22 -1.25 10.57 20.42
CA SER A 22 -1.04 11.17 21.73
C SER A 22 -0.26 10.23 22.67
N ILE A 23 0.37 10.79 23.70
CA ILE A 23 1.06 10.01 24.74
C ILE A 23 0.05 9.17 25.53
N TRP A 24 -1.16 9.68 25.72
CA TRP A 24 -2.23 9.04 26.50
C TRP A 24 -2.80 7.82 25.78
N ALA A 25 -3.05 7.91 24.48
CA ALA A 25 -3.54 6.80 23.66
C ALA A 25 -2.52 5.65 23.57
N LYS A 26 -1.22 5.97 23.56
CA LYS A 26 -0.13 4.96 23.54
C LYS A 26 0.02 4.21 24.87
N LYS A 27 -0.45 4.79 25.98
CA LYS A 27 -0.42 4.18 27.31
C LYS A 27 -1.72 3.46 27.67
N ASP A 28 -2.59 3.24 26.70
CA ASP A 28 -3.85 2.53 26.94
C ASP A 28 -3.60 1.08 27.41
N PRO A 29 -4.06 0.69 28.62
CA PRO A 29 -3.87 -0.66 29.13
C PRO A 29 -4.65 -1.73 28.34
N TRP A 30 -5.66 -1.32 27.57
CA TRP A 30 -6.52 -2.23 26.81
C TRP A 30 -6.03 -2.49 25.38
N ALA A 31 -5.03 -1.76 24.89
CA ALA A 31 -4.53 -1.86 23.52
C ALA A 31 -4.19 -3.30 23.11
N ARG A 32 -3.63 -4.10 24.03
CA ARG A 32 -3.33 -5.52 23.79
C ARG A 32 -4.60 -6.38 23.67
N HIS A 33 -5.62 -6.10 24.46
CA HIS A 33 -6.91 -6.78 24.42
C HIS A 33 -7.72 -6.42 23.17
N GLU A 34 -7.46 -5.27 22.55
CA GLU A 34 -8.11 -4.88 21.30
C GLU A 34 -7.31 -5.27 20.04
N ALA A 35 -6.02 -5.60 20.20
CA ALA A 35 -5.13 -5.93 19.09
C ALA A 35 -5.69 -7.02 18.18
N TRP A 36 -6.30 -8.09 18.72
CA TRP A 36 -6.85 -9.19 17.92
C TRP A 36 -7.93 -8.76 16.92
N ARG A 37 -8.63 -7.64 17.17
CA ARG A 37 -9.69 -7.13 16.26
C ARG A 37 -9.12 -6.44 15.03
N TYR A 38 -7.98 -5.77 15.20
CA TYR A 38 -7.45 -4.85 14.19
C TYR A 38 -6.11 -5.32 13.60
N THR A 39 -5.50 -6.34 14.20
CA THR A 39 -4.35 -7.06 13.66
C THR A 39 -4.83 -8.33 12.96
N GLY A 40 -4.21 -8.69 11.83
CA GLY A 40 -4.50 -9.95 11.14
C GLY A 40 -4.67 -9.84 9.62
N PRO A 41 -5.30 -10.84 8.99
CA PRO A 41 -5.37 -10.96 7.53
C PRO A 41 -6.19 -9.84 6.87
N PHE A 42 -7.07 -9.18 7.62
CA PHE A 42 -7.98 -8.14 7.10
C PHE A 42 -7.45 -6.71 7.17
N THR A 43 -6.16 -6.52 7.51
CA THR A 43 -5.54 -5.19 7.51
C THR A 43 -5.58 -4.55 6.12
N ARG A 44 -5.62 -3.21 6.07
CA ARG A 44 -5.64 -2.46 4.80
C ARG A 44 -4.50 -2.89 3.89
N TRP A 45 -3.30 -3.03 4.44
CA TRP A 45 -2.11 -3.48 3.71
C TRP A 45 -2.26 -4.89 3.12
N ASN A 46 -2.82 -5.84 3.86
CA ASN A 46 -3.05 -7.18 3.31
C ASN A 46 -4.10 -7.18 2.20
N ARG A 47 -5.08 -6.28 2.23
CA ARG A 47 -6.01 -6.08 1.11
C ARG A 47 -5.29 -5.55 -0.14
N PHE A 48 -4.38 -4.59 0.03
CA PHE A 48 -3.58 -4.04 -1.08
C PHE A 48 -2.69 -5.10 -1.75
N LYS A 49 -2.11 -6.03 -0.99
CA LYS A 49 -1.30 -7.13 -1.54
C LYS A 49 -2.08 -8.07 -2.47
N GLY A 50 -3.40 -8.17 -2.30
CA GLY A 50 -4.28 -8.99 -3.13
C GLY A 50 -4.93 -8.26 -4.31
N LEU A 51 -4.62 -6.99 -4.56
CA LEU A 51 -5.32 -6.21 -5.60
C LEU A 51 -5.00 -6.65 -7.02
N PHE A 52 -3.80 -7.17 -7.27
CA PHE A 52 -3.37 -7.58 -8.61
C PHE A 52 -2.88 -9.03 -8.60
N PRO A 53 -3.80 -9.99 -8.45
CA PRO A 53 -3.44 -11.39 -8.53
C PRO A 53 -2.88 -11.67 -9.93
N GLY A 54 -1.67 -12.22 -10.00
CA GLY A 54 -1.04 -12.57 -11.27
C GLY A 54 -0.23 -11.47 -11.96
N LEU A 55 -0.19 -10.23 -11.45
CA LEU A 55 0.63 -9.15 -12.05
C LEU A 55 2.11 -9.54 -12.12
N GLY A 56 2.65 -10.16 -11.06
CA GLY A 56 4.05 -10.61 -11.05
C GLY A 56 4.36 -11.59 -12.20
N TRP A 57 3.51 -12.59 -12.41
CA TRP A 57 3.66 -13.55 -13.51
C TRP A 57 3.47 -12.90 -14.88
N ALA A 58 2.47 -12.02 -15.01
CA ALA A 58 2.23 -11.27 -16.24
C ALA A 58 3.44 -10.40 -16.63
N THR A 59 4.03 -9.70 -15.66
CA THR A 59 5.26 -8.91 -15.88
C THR A 59 6.43 -9.78 -16.31
N VAL A 60 6.63 -10.94 -15.69
CA VAL A 60 7.69 -11.89 -16.07
C VAL A 60 7.49 -12.41 -17.50
N ALA A 61 6.28 -12.86 -17.84
CA ALA A 61 5.97 -13.35 -19.18
C ALA A 61 6.12 -12.26 -20.25
N PHE A 62 5.63 -11.05 -19.95
CA PHE A 62 5.78 -9.90 -20.84
C PHE A 62 7.24 -9.54 -21.06
N ALA A 63 8.04 -9.45 -19.99
CA ALA A 63 9.47 -9.16 -20.10
C ALA A 63 10.21 -10.24 -20.90
N GLY A 64 9.91 -11.53 -20.66
CA GLY A 64 10.49 -12.63 -21.42
C GLY A 64 10.13 -12.62 -22.90
N TYR A 65 8.90 -12.22 -23.24
CA TYR A 65 8.50 -12.02 -24.62
C TYR A 65 9.24 -10.83 -25.24
N CYS A 66 9.35 -9.70 -24.54
CA CYS A 66 10.09 -8.53 -25.04
C CYS A 66 11.58 -8.83 -25.27
N THR A 67 12.23 -9.59 -24.38
CA THR A 67 13.63 -9.98 -24.58
C THR A 67 13.77 -10.96 -25.75
N TYR A 68 12.87 -11.94 -25.85
CA TYR A 68 12.84 -12.84 -27.00
C TYR A 68 12.65 -12.08 -28.31
N GLU A 69 11.70 -11.14 -28.37
CA GLU A 69 11.48 -10.32 -29.56
C GLU A 69 12.69 -9.43 -29.86
N HIS A 70 13.33 -8.86 -28.83
CA HIS A 70 14.45 -7.94 -28.99
C HIS A 70 15.74 -8.62 -29.44
N PHE A 71 16.00 -9.87 -29.00
CA PHE A 71 17.24 -10.58 -29.33
C PHE A 71 17.08 -11.61 -30.45
N PHE A 72 15.94 -12.29 -30.57
CA PHE A 72 15.77 -13.37 -31.54
C PHE A 72 14.96 -12.94 -32.77
N LEU A 73 13.87 -12.15 -32.62
CA LEU A 73 13.12 -11.66 -33.79
C LEU A 73 13.79 -10.48 -34.50
N LYS A 74 14.50 -9.60 -33.78
CA LYS A 74 15.21 -8.48 -34.43
C LYS A 74 16.44 -8.93 -35.22
N ASP A 75 17.17 -9.95 -34.76
CA ASP A 75 18.32 -10.50 -35.52
C ASP A 75 17.88 -11.17 -36.84
N ASP A 76 16.70 -11.80 -36.89
CA ASP A 76 16.17 -12.40 -38.14
C ASP A 76 15.59 -11.36 -39.13
N HIS A 77 15.19 -10.17 -38.68
CA HIS A 77 14.64 -9.11 -39.56
C HIS A 77 15.68 -8.11 -40.10
N HIS A 78 16.93 -8.16 -39.65
CA HIS A 78 18.02 -7.36 -40.21
C HIS A 78 18.74 -8.03 -41.40
N HIS A 79 18.29 -9.22 -41.84
CA HIS A 79 18.85 -9.94 -42.99
C HIS A 79 17.91 -10.11 -44.20
N HIS A 80 16.74 -9.45 -44.23
CA HIS A 80 15.83 -9.48 -45.39
C HIS A 80 15.23 -8.10 -45.71
N GLY A 81 16.08 -7.14 -46.07
CA GLY A 81 15.67 -5.78 -46.40
C GLY A 81 16.44 -5.12 -47.55
N GLU A 82 17.18 -5.88 -48.37
CA GLU A 82 17.82 -5.37 -49.58
C GLU A 82 17.46 -6.32 -50.75
N GLU A 83 16.98 -5.73 -51.86
CA GLU A 83 16.72 -6.33 -53.18
C GLU A 83 15.44 -7.20 -53.37
N HIS A 84 14.39 -6.59 -53.95
CA HIS A 84 13.97 -6.82 -55.35
C HIS A 84 12.52 -6.32 -55.62
N HIS A 85 12.41 -5.47 -56.66
CA HIS A 85 11.24 -4.91 -57.37
C HIS A 85 10.56 -3.64 -56.81
#